data_AF-A0A176W112-F1
#
_entry.id   AF-A0A176W112-F1
#
_cell.length_a   1.000
_cell.length_b   1.000
_cell.length_c   1.000
_cell.angle_alpha   90.00
_cell.angle_beta   90.00
_cell.angle_gamma   90.00
#
_symmetry.space_group_name_H-M   'P 1'
#
loop_
_entity.id
_entity.type
_entity.pdbx_description
1 polymer ?
#
loop_
_entity_poly.entity_id
_entity_poly.type
_entity_poly.pdbx_seq_one_letter_code
_entity_poly.pdbx_strand_id
1 'polypeptide(L)'
;MGSSPSKKIEETLEASHTFQAAVDASYEECMILSQHIFPGLQAYQLLDAAERIYEKLTADEEEKEEDAVLLYKERWLPQPPTQMDVDRAIVKEKLFAGDKRVIALDDFRIFATTLFRDMGLTTASHRLAVYVPVSSISVLCAHLVVKKLPLVGPAYRAGGPLMPGTFQKAIASREVDFGSGKMSNEIVNVREYEALAKQKLPKMFYDYYATGADDQWTLRENIEAFARIRIRPRIMVDVSNVDMSTEVLGFKLSMPIMVAPTGHQKLAHNEVKCNLVESTIIMRCLGPSLGIFQVLSSSANSTLEDVAKTGPGIRFFQLYIFKNREGVAEVVKRAERAGFKAIVLTGDSPCLGHRENDIKNRFTLPAHLTISNFEKISDSSILQSKSDKSSLAAFADSQIDSSITWKEVAWLRGITSLPILIKGVLTGEDAALAVHSGVDGIIVSNHGARQLDYVPATISVLEEIVQAVGGRVPVFLDGGVRRGTDVFKALALGAAGVFVGRPVVYGLAVDGEAGVRKVLKMLHDEFEVALKLSGCCQVQDIKRSHVWTENDPLRRSKL
;
A
#
# COMPACT_ATOMS: atom_id res chain seq x y z
N MET A 1 -13.83 13.46 -44.49
CA MET A 1 -13.70 12.49 -43.37
C MET A 1 -12.41 12.84 -42.66
N GLY A 2 -12.46 13.44 -41.47
CA GLY A 2 -11.26 13.82 -40.72
C GLY A 2 -10.64 12.62 -39.99
N SER A 3 -9.32 12.64 -39.76
CA SER A 3 -8.63 11.67 -38.91
C SER A 3 -9.26 11.60 -37.51
N SER A 4 -9.28 10.41 -36.91
CA SER A 4 -9.84 10.21 -35.56
C SER A 4 -9.04 11.02 -34.52
N PRO A 5 -9.65 11.44 -33.39
CA PRO A 5 -8.95 12.16 -32.32
C PRO A 5 -7.67 11.44 -31.85
N SER A 6 -7.76 10.11 -31.70
CA SER A 6 -6.63 9.23 -31.38
C SER A 6 -5.49 9.39 -32.39
N LYS A 7 -5.82 9.31 -33.68
CA LYS A 7 -4.83 9.38 -34.76
C LYS A 7 -4.13 10.74 -34.82
N LYS A 8 -4.83 11.83 -34.49
CA LYS A 8 -4.20 13.17 -34.47
C LYS A 8 -3.23 13.36 -33.31
N ILE A 9 -3.57 12.84 -32.13
CA ILE A 9 -2.66 12.88 -30.97
C ILE A 9 -1.41 12.04 -31.26
N GLU A 10 -1.61 10.88 -31.86
CA GLU A 10 -0.53 10.01 -32.32
C GLU A 10 0.38 10.72 -33.33
N GLU A 11 -0.16 11.30 -34.40
CA GLU A 11 0.58 12.10 -35.38
C GLU A 11 1.34 13.28 -34.73
N THR A 12 0.78 13.88 -33.67
CA THR A 12 1.42 14.98 -32.93
C THR A 12 2.60 14.49 -32.07
N LEU A 13 2.45 13.35 -31.40
CA LEU A 13 3.52 12.74 -30.59
C LEU A 13 4.66 12.25 -31.49
N GLU A 14 4.33 11.64 -32.63
CA GLU A 14 5.31 11.19 -33.62
C GLU A 14 6.10 12.34 -34.24
N ALA A 15 5.46 13.49 -34.48
CA ALA A 15 6.11 14.69 -35.01
C ALA A 15 6.92 15.50 -33.97
N SER A 16 6.74 15.23 -32.67
CA SER A 16 7.37 15.99 -31.59
C SER A 16 8.82 15.55 -31.35
N HIS A 17 9.79 16.40 -31.73
CA HIS A 17 11.21 16.14 -31.48
C HIS A 17 11.51 15.95 -29.99
N THR A 18 10.88 16.75 -29.11
CA THR A 18 11.03 16.62 -27.66
C THR A 18 10.55 15.26 -27.14
N PHE A 19 9.42 14.78 -27.65
CA PHE A 19 8.89 13.48 -27.26
C PHE A 19 9.79 12.35 -27.73
N GLN A 20 10.20 12.36 -29.00
CA GLN A 20 11.09 11.34 -29.55
C GLN A 20 12.45 11.32 -28.83
N ALA A 21 13.04 12.49 -28.53
CA ALA A 21 14.28 12.58 -27.77
C ALA A 21 14.14 12.03 -26.34
N ALA A 22 13.01 12.24 -25.67
CA ALA A 22 12.75 11.68 -24.35
C ALA A 22 12.60 10.15 -24.39
N VAL A 23 11.94 9.62 -25.42
CA VAL A 23 11.80 8.17 -25.64
C VAL A 23 13.17 7.53 -25.90
N ASP A 24 13.95 8.09 -26.81
CA ASP A 24 15.26 7.57 -27.16
C ASP A 24 16.22 7.59 -25.96
N ALA A 25 16.27 8.71 -25.22
CA ALA A 25 17.11 8.83 -24.03
C ALA A 25 16.72 7.84 -22.93
N SER A 26 15.41 7.66 -22.67
CA SER A 26 14.94 6.68 -21.69
C SER A 26 15.27 5.24 -22.10
N TYR A 27 15.18 4.92 -23.39
CA TYR A 27 15.57 3.60 -23.89
C TYR A 27 17.07 3.35 -23.66
N GLU A 28 17.93 4.31 -24.02
CA GLU A 28 19.38 4.21 -23.82
C GLU A 28 19.76 4.07 -22.34
N GLU A 29 19.14 4.85 -21.44
CA GLU A 29 19.37 4.76 -20.00
C GLU A 29 19.03 3.37 -19.45
N CYS A 30 17.87 2.83 -19.81
CA CYS A 30 17.47 1.49 -19.38
C CYS A 30 18.37 0.39 -19.96
N MET A 31 18.88 0.58 -21.18
CA MET A 31 19.88 -0.32 -21.78
C MET A 31 21.22 -0.27 -21.02
N ILE A 32 21.70 0.91 -20.63
CA ILE A 32 22.95 1.07 -19.85
C ILE A 32 22.85 0.40 -18.47
N LEU A 33 21.71 0.57 -17.80
CA LEU A 33 21.49 0.04 -16.44
C LEU A 33 21.39 -1.49 -16.40
N SER A 34 21.08 -2.13 -17.52
CA SER A 34 20.71 -3.56 -17.53
C SER A 34 21.86 -4.55 -17.64
N GLN A 35 23.10 -4.18 -17.96
CA GLN A 35 24.29 -5.07 -18.03
C GLN A 35 24.01 -6.53 -18.53
N HIS A 36 23.09 -6.73 -19.48
CA HIS A 36 22.64 -8.07 -19.88
C HIS A 36 23.08 -8.43 -21.31
N ILE A 37 23.18 -9.74 -21.54
CA ILE A 37 23.67 -10.43 -22.75
C ILE A 37 22.74 -10.22 -23.98
N PHE A 38 21.55 -9.61 -23.81
CA PHE A 38 20.53 -9.50 -24.86
C PHE A 38 20.22 -8.04 -25.22
N PRO A 39 20.12 -7.69 -26.52
CA PRO A 39 19.78 -6.34 -26.96
C PRO A 39 18.25 -6.11 -26.85
N GLY A 40 17.81 -5.30 -25.89
CA GLY A 40 16.43 -4.80 -25.78
C GLY A 40 15.91 -4.70 -24.34
N LEU A 41 14.79 -3.99 -24.16
CA LEU A 41 14.15 -3.85 -22.85
C LEU A 41 13.27 -5.05 -22.52
N GLN A 42 13.21 -5.41 -21.23
CA GLN A 42 12.29 -6.41 -20.70
C GLN A 42 11.02 -5.76 -20.14
N ALA A 43 9.95 -6.55 -20.00
CA ALA A 43 8.65 -6.06 -19.53
C ALA A 43 8.72 -5.32 -18.19
N TYR A 44 9.56 -5.78 -17.25
CA TYR A 44 9.72 -5.15 -15.94
C TYR A 44 10.34 -3.74 -15.99
N GLN A 45 11.05 -3.40 -17.08
CA GLN A 45 11.71 -2.11 -17.25
C GLN A 45 10.77 -1.05 -17.81
N LEU A 46 9.60 -1.44 -18.35
CA LEU A 46 8.72 -0.54 -19.08
C LEU A 46 8.09 0.55 -18.23
N LEU A 47 7.79 0.26 -16.96
CA LEU A 47 7.28 1.29 -16.05
C LEU A 47 8.34 2.34 -15.73
N ASP A 48 9.55 1.92 -15.35
CA ASP A 48 10.66 2.85 -15.08
C ASP A 48 11.01 3.67 -16.33
N ALA A 49 11.05 3.04 -17.51
CA ALA A 49 11.28 3.74 -18.77
C ALA A 49 10.17 4.77 -19.08
N ALA A 50 8.91 4.43 -18.82
CA ALA A 50 7.78 5.34 -19.02
C ALA A 50 7.76 6.49 -18.00
N GLU A 51 8.11 6.23 -16.73
CA GLU A 51 8.26 7.25 -15.69
C GLU A 51 9.39 8.23 -16.06
N ARG A 52 10.53 7.75 -16.55
CA ARG A 52 11.63 8.60 -17.05
C ARG A 52 11.22 9.46 -18.24
N ILE A 53 10.46 8.90 -19.19
CA ILE A 53 9.91 9.71 -20.30
C ILE A 53 9.06 10.83 -19.70
N TYR A 54 8.15 10.51 -18.77
CA TYR A 54 7.32 11.50 -18.10
C TYR A 54 8.15 12.57 -17.36
N GLU A 55 9.19 12.20 -16.62
CA GLU A 55 10.08 13.14 -15.93
C GLU A 55 10.79 14.08 -16.90
N LYS A 56 11.40 13.56 -17.98
CA LYS A 56 12.06 14.38 -19.02
C LYS A 56 11.08 15.33 -19.69
N LEU A 57 9.87 14.84 -19.92
CA LEU A 57 8.78 15.61 -20.48
C LEU A 57 8.29 16.74 -19.56
N THR A 58 8.29 16.51 -18.24
CA THR A 58 7.76 17.43 -17.21
C THR A 58 8.80 18.32 -16.54
N ALA A 59 10.11 18.13 -16.79
CA ALA A 59 11.15 19.03 -16.30
C ALA A 59 11.04 20.45 -16.92
N ASP A 60 11.16 21.48 -16.07
CA ASP A 60 11.14 22.95 -16.33
C ASP A 60 11.94 23.37 -17.57
N GLU A 61 11.77 24.53 -18.21
CA GLU A 61 10.64 25.30 -18.78
C GLU A 61 11.24 26.40 -19.71
N GLU A 62 12.57 26.61 -19.71
CA GLU A 62 13.23 27.73 -20.39
C GLU A 62 13.64 27.51 -21.87
N GLU A 63 13.65 26.28 -22.40
CA GLU A 63 14.01 26.02 -23.82
C GLU A 63 13.20 24.87 -24.45
N LYS A 64 11.87 25.05 -24.61
CA LYS A 64 11.05 24.08 -25.37
C LYS A 64 10.29 24.80 -26.49
N GLU A 65 10.37 24.26 -27.71
CA GLU A 65 9.74 24.78 -28.94
C GLU A 65 8.21 24.91 -28.83
N GLU A 66 7.62 25.80 -29.65
CA GLU A 66 6.19 26.19 -29.65
C GLU A 66 5.19 25.04 -29.86
N ASP A 67 5.60 23.88 -30.39
CA ASP A 67 4.72 22.74 -30.64
C ASP A 67 4.64 21.77 -29.43
N ALA A 68 5.64 21.78 -28.55
CA ALA A 68 5.61 21.13 -27.25
C ALA A 68 4.79 21.91 -26.21
N VAL A 69 3.98 22.90 -26.63
CA VAL A 69 3.23 23.76 -25.71
C VAL A 69 1.83 23.21 -25.40
N LEU A 70 1.24 22.39 -26.27
CA LEU A 70 -0.19 22.06 -26.21
C LEU A 70 -0.56 20.86 -25.31
N LEU A 71 0.26 19.81 -25.26
CA LEU A 71 0.11 18.72 -24.28
C LEU A 71 0.53 19.15 -22.86
N TYR A 72 1.41 20.16 -22.79
CA TYR A 72 2.22 20.43 -21.60
C TYR A 72 1.72 21.63 -20.78
N LYS A 73 1.45 22.82 -21.38
CA LYS A 73 0.89 23.96 -20.62
C LYS A 73 -0.53 23.70 -20.12
N GLU A 74 -1.29 22.89 -20.85
CA GLU A 74 -2.68 22.56 -20.49
C GLU A 74 -2.77 21.36 -19.51
N ARG A 75 -1.66 20.79 -19.02
CA ARG A 75 -1.61 19.67 -18.05
C ARG A 75 -2.35 18.39 -18.52
N TRP A 76 -2.08 17.88 -19.72
CA TRP A 76 -2.73 16.66 -20.25
C TRP A 76 -2.18 15.36 -19.67
N LEU A 77 -0.98 15.42 -19.07
CA LEU A 77 -0.36 14.35 -18.29
C LEU A 77 -0.27 14.82 -16.83
N PRO A 78 -1.36 14.71 -16.04
CA PRO A 78 -1.40 15.27 -14.70
C PRO A 78 -0.59 14.45 -13.68
N GLN A 79 -0.21 13.23 -14.03
CA GLN A 79 0.48 12.27 -13.18
C GLN A 79 1.36 11.34 -14.03
N PRO A 80 2.43 10.76 -13.44
CA PRO A 80 3.25 9.76 -14.12
C PRO A 80 2.41 8.53 -14.53
N PRO A 81 2.83 7.78 -15.57
CA PRO A 81 2.16 6.55 -15.99
C PRO A 81 2.06 5.54 -14.84
N THR A 82 0.90 4.91 -14.67
CA THR A 82 0.75 3.79 -13.72
C THR A 82 1.11 2.47 -14.39
N GLN A 83 1.39 1.42 -13.59
CA GLN A 83 1.58 0.07 -14.14
C GLN A 83 0.36 -0.38 -14.98
N MET A 84 -0.85 0.01 -14.60
CA MET A 84 -2.06 -0.31 -15.37
C MET A 84 -2.12 0.40 -16.74
N ASP A 85 -1.53 1.59 -16.87
CA ASP A 85 -1.41 2.28 -18.15
C ASP A 85 -0.39 1.57 -19.04
N VAL A 86 0.74 1.18 -18.45
CA VAL A 86 1.80 0.40 -19.10
C VAL A 86 1.28 -0.96 -19.57
N ASP A 87 0.59 -1.72 -18.71
CA ASP A 87 0.03 -3.03 -19.04
C ASP A 87 -1.00 -2.94 -20.16
N ARG A 88 -1.85 -1.90 -20.14
CA ARG A 88 -2.80 -1.65 -21.23
C ARG A 88 -2.09 -1.40 -22.55
N ALA A 89 -1.03 -0.59 -22.55
CA ALA A 89 -0.22 -0.34 -23.73
C ALA A 89 0.51 -1.61 -24.21
N ILE A 90 1.06 -2.43 -23.30
CA ILE A 90 1.69 -3.72 -23.60
C ILE A 90 0.71 -4.66 -24.31
N VAL A 91 -0.49 -4.81 -23.76
CA VAL A 91 -1.52 -5.69 -24.33
C VAL A 91 -1.99 -5.17 -25.69
N LYS A 92 -2.15 -3.85 -25.82
CA LYS A 92 -2.61 -3.20 -27.06
C LYS A 92 -1.60 -3.37 -28.20
N GLU A 93 -0.32 -3.17 -27.92
CA GLU A 93 0.78 -3.27 -28.89
C GLU A 93 1.37 -4.69 -29.01
N LYS A 94 0.88 -5.65 -28.21
CA LYS A 94 1.31 -7.06 -28.24
C LYS A 94 2.84 -7.23 -28.06
N LEU A 95 3.44 -6.41 -27.20
CA LEU A 95 4.90 -6.25 -27.09
C LEU A 95 5.68 -7.50 -26.63
N PHE A 96 4.99 -8.51 -26.11
CA PHE A 96 5.58 -9.78 -25.69
C PHE A 96 4.74 -10.99 -26.16
N ALA A 97 4.06 -10.86 -27.31
CA ALA A 97 3.34 -11.98 -27.90
C ALA A 97 4.31 -12.95 -28.59
N GLY A 98 4.05 -14.25 -28.43
CA GLY A 98 4.90 -15.31 -29.01
C GLY A 98 6.24 -15.44 -28.29
N ASP A 99 7.33 -15.59 -29.06
CA ASP A 99 8.68 -15.79 -28.52
C ASP A 99 9.45 -14.48 -28.20
N LYS A 100 8.81 -13.31 -28.37
CA LYS A 100 9.43 -12.02 -28.05
C LYS A 100 9.62 -11.87 -26.53
N ARG A 101 10.87 -11.92 -26.06
CA ARG A 101 11.25 -11.72 -24.65
C ARG A 101 11.82 -10.33 -24.35
N VAL A 102 12.17 -9.57 -25.38
CA VAL A 102 12.71 -8.21 -25.30
C VAL A 102 12.07 -7.33 -26.36
N ILE A 103 12.02 -6.03 -26.12
CA ILE A 103 11.56 -5.03 -27.08
C ILE A 103 12.74 -4.18 -27.59
N ALA A 104 12.78 -3.97 -28.90
CA ALA A 104 13.74 -3.07 -29.54
C ALA A 104 13.25 -1.61 -29.50
N LEU A 105 14.11 -0.66 -29.86
CA LEU A 105 13.79 0.77 -29.83
C LEU A 105 12.53 1.13 -30.63
N ASP A 106 12.34 0.53 -31.83
CA ASP A 106 11.17 0.82 -32.66
C ASP A 106 9.86 0.35 -32.00
N ASP A 107 9.86 -0.86 -31.42
CA ASP A 107 8.72 -1.38 -30.64
C ASP A 107 8.48 -0.52 -29.38
N PHE A 108 9.55 -0.01 -28.76
CA PHE A 108 9.46 0.89 -27.61
C PHE A 108 8.89 2.28 -27.97
N ARG A 109 9.22 2.82 -29.15
CA ARG A 109 8.62 4.08 -29.66
C ARG A 109 7.12 3.93 -29.90
N ILE A 110 6.69 2.81 -30.47
CA ILE A 110 5.26 2.50 -30.66
C ILE A 110 4.57 2.40 -29.30
N PHE A 111 5.16 1.65 -28.36
CA PHE A 111 4.67 1.56 -26.98
C PHE A 111 4.49 2.92 -26.31
N ALA A 112 5.53 3.76 -26.32
CA ALA A 112 5.50 5.06 -25.68
C ALA A 112 4.43 5.96 -26.31
N THR A 113 4.36 5.99 -27.65
CA THR A 113 3.35 6.75 -28.38
C THR A 113 1.94 6.32 -27.99
N THR A 114 1.68 5.00 -27.95
CA THR A 114 0.37 4.47 -27.53
C THR A 114 0.03 4.82 -26.09
N LEU A 115 0.99 4.68 -25.17
CA LEU A 115 0.82 4.97 -23.75
C LEU A 115 0.43 6.43 -23.52
N PHE A 116 1.25 7.36 -24.01
CA PHE A 116 1.05 8.79 -23.78
C PHE A 116 -0.16 9.35 -24.55
N ARG A 117 -0.49 8.79 -25.72
CA ARG A 117 -1.75 9.08 -26.43
C ARG A 117 -2.98 8.71 -25.60
N ASP A 118 -3.01 7.50 -25.06
CA ASP A 118 -4.16 6.98 -24.31
C ASP A 118 -4.32 7.71 -22.96
N MET A 119 -3.20 8.08 -22.32
CA MET A 119 -3.20 8.95 -21.14
C MET A 119 -3.77 10.34 -21.47
N GLY A 120 -3.32 10.97 -22.56
CA GLY A 120 -3.84 12.26 -23.02
C GLY A 120 -5.34 12.23 -23.33
N LEU A 121 -5.81 11.18 -24.02
CA LEU A 121 -7.24 10.97 -24.30
C LEU A 121 -8.08 10.79 -23.03
N THR A 122 -7.55 10.07 -22.05
CA THR A 122 -8.21 9.84 -20.76
C THR A 122 -8.39 11.16 -20.03
N THR A 123 -7.33 11.97 -19.91
CA THR A 123 -7.39 13.30 -19.29
C THR A 123 -8.37 14.23 -20.01
N ALA A 124 -8.35 14.24 -21.35
CA ALA A 124 -9.27 15.03 -22.16
C ALA A 124 -10.73 14.67 -21.88
N SER A 125 -11.02 13.36 -21.84
CA SER A 125 -12.36 12.82 -21.62
C SER A 125 -12.88 13.20 -20.23
N HIS A 126 -12.04 13.11 -19.20
CA HIS A 126 -12.39 13.51 -17.84
C HIS A 126 -12.71 15.00 -17.72
N ARG A 127 -11.93 15.87 -18.39
CA ARG A 127 -12.20 17.32 -18.37
C ARG A 127 -13.47 17.71 -19.10
N LEU A 128 -13.80 17.02 -20.19
CA LEU A 128 -14.98 17.32 -21.02
C LEU A 128 -16.29 16.74 -20.45
N ALA A 129 -16.22 15.68 -19.64
CA ALA A 129 -17.38 15.06 -18.99
C ALA A 129 -18.14 16.01 -18.05
N VAL A 130 -17.53 17.13 -17.64
CA VAL A 130 -18.16 18.15 -16.79
C VAL A 130 -19.09 19.08 -17.58
N TYR A 131 -18.97 19.14 -18.91
CA TYR A 131 -19.60 20.21 -19.71
C TYR A 131 -20.51 19.75 -20.86
N VAL A 132 -20.51 18.47 -21.25
CA VAL A 132 -21.30 17.98 -22.41
C VAL A 132 -21.84 16.55 -22.18
N PRO A 133 -23.08 16.22 -22.59
CA PRO A 133 -23.61 14.86 -22.54
C PRO A 133 -22.79 13.83 -23.34
N VAL A 134 -22.70 12.61 -22.80
CA VAL A 134 -21.81 11.50 -23.23
C VAL A 134 -21.89 11.17 -24.72
N SER A 135 -23.03 11.43 -25.37
CA SER A 135 -23.25 11.14 -26.80
C SER A 135 -22.48 12.04 -27.77
N SER A 136 -21.86 13.14 -27.31
CA SER A 136 -21.17 14.13 -28.17
C SER A 136 -19.66 14.25 -27.91
N ILE A 137 -19.12 13.46 -26.97
CA ILE A 137 -17.74 13.59 -26.46
C ILE A 137 -16.69 13.29 -27.54
N SER A 138 -16.96 12.33 -28.43
CA SER A 138 -16.00 11.85 -29.43
C SER A 138 -15.66 12.86 -30.53
N VAL A 139 -16.53 13.84 -30.82
CA VAL A 139 -16.33 14.83 -31.89
C VAL A 139 -15.60 16.09 -31.39
N LEU A 140 -15.78 16.45 -30.11
CA LEU A 140 -15.22 17.69 -29.54
C LEU A 140 -13.76 17.54 -29.10
N CYS A 141 -13.34 16.35 -28.64
CA CYS A 141 -11.96 16.08 -28.21
C CYS A 141 -10.92 16.35 -29.31
N ALA A 142 -11.25 16.06 -30.57
CA ALA A 142 -10.36 16.30 -31.72
C ALA A 142 -10.25 17.77 -32.14
N HIS A 143 -11.23 18.61 -31.79
CA HIS A 143 -11.23 20.02 -32.21
C HIS A 143 -10.40 20.90 -31.27
N LEU A 144 -10.33 20.55 -29.98
CA LEU A 144 -9.64 21.33 -28.95
C LEU A 144 -8.12 21.09 -28.93
N VAL A 145 -7.68 19.85 -29.18
CA VAL A 145 -6.24 19.50 -29.24
C VAL A 145 -5.54 20.15 -30.44
N VAL A 146 -6.26 20.31 -31.55
CA VAL A 146 -5.64 20.59 -32.86
C VAL A 146 -5.68 22.08 -33.24
N LYS A 147 -6.56 22.89 -32.64
CA LYS A 147 -6.79 24.30 -33.06
C LYS A 147 -6.36 25.38 -32.06
N LYS A 148 -5.60 25.08 -31.00
CA LYS A 148 -5.03 26.08 -30.07
C LYS A 148 -6.09 27.11 -29.55
N LEU A 149 -7.24 26.68 -29.05
CA LEU A 149 -8.29 27.59 -28.53
C LEU A 149 -8.50 27.45 -27.02
N PRO A 150 -8.41 28.52 -26.22
CA PRO A 150 -8.85 28.52 -24.83
C PRO A 150 -10.39 28.55 -24.73
N LEU A 151 -10.95 27.82 -23.75
CA LEU A 151 -12.39 27.77 -23.50
C LEU A 151 -12.90 29.07 -22.88
N VAL A 152 -13.83 29.76 -23.54
CA VAL A 152 -14.70 30.81 -22.97
C VAL A 152 -16.14 30.25 -22.92
N GLY A 153 -16.85 30.53 -21.82
CA GLY A 153 -18.14 29.94 -21.42
C GLY A 153 -19.37 30.22 -22.31
N PRO A 154 -20.58 29.80 -21.86
CA PRO A 154 -21.56 29.11 -22.71
C PRO A 154 -22.55 30.05 -23.40
N ALA A 155 -22.88 29.73 -24.65
CA ALA A 155 -24.12 30.19 -25.29
C ALA A 155 -24.75 29.03 -26.07
N TYR A 156 -25.69 28.32 -25.45
CA TYR A 156 -26.74 27.63 -26.19
C TYR A 156 -28.07 27.83 -25.47
N ARG A 157 -28.78 28.89 -25.87
CA ARG A 157 -30.24 28.94 -25.81
C ARG A 157 -30.75 29.43 -27.15
N ALA A 158 -31.52 28.55 -27.79
CA ALA A 158 -32.63 28.79 -28.71
C ALA A 158 -32.52 29.93 -29.76
N GLY A 159 -32.49 29.51 -31.04
CA GLY A 159 -33.25 30.10 -32.15
C GLY A 159 -33.05 31.59 -32.48
N GLY A 160 -32.20 31.87 -33.47
CA GLY A 160 -32.17 33.15 -34.20
C GLY A 160 -30.87 33.36 -34.98
N PRO A 161 -30.89 34.01 -36.16
CA PRO A 161 -29.68 34.20 -36.97
C PRO A 161 -28.76 35.26 -36.35
N LEU A 162 -27.47 34.93 -36.22
CA LEU A 162 -26.42 35.78 -35.67
C LEU A 162 -26.00 36.87 -36.66
N MET A 163 -26.11 38.13 -36.25
CA MET A 163 -25.40 39.27 -36.88
C MET A 163 -24.07 39.53 -36.12
N PRO A 164 -22.94 39.72 -36.81
CA PRO A 164 -21.64 39.93 -36.18
C PRO A 164 -21.44 41.41 -35.85
N GLY A 165 -21.38 41.77 -34.55
CA GLY A 165 -21.03 43.15 -34.18
C GLY A 165 -21.04 43.50 -32.70
N THR A 166 -21.63 42.69 -31.81
CA THR A 166 -21.82 43.05 -30.39
C THR A 166 -20.91 42.34 -29.40
N PHE A 167 -20.00 41.47 -29.85
CA PHE A 167 -19.17 40.64 -28.96
C PHE A 167 -18.04 41.40 -28.24
N GLN A 168 -17.56 42.53 -28.77
CA GLN A 168 -16.34 43.19 -28.26
C GLN A 168 -16.56 44.13 -27.07
N LYS A 169 -17.80 44.56 -26.79
CA LYS A 169 -18.10 45.48 -25.68
C LYS A 169 -18.54 44.82 -24.37
N ALA A 170 -18.85 43.52 -24.37
CA ALA A 170 -19.27 42.79 -23.16
C ALA A 170 -18.11 42.22 -22.33
N ILE A 171 -16.88 42.24 -22.88
CA ILE A 171 -15.69 41.63 -22.26
C ILE A 171 -15.06 42.54 -21.18
N ALA A 172 -15.29 43.86 -21.21
CA ALA A 172 -14.56 44.81 -20.38
C ALA A 172 -15.18 45.11 -18.99
N SER A 173 -16.36 44.58 -18.65
CA SER A 173 -17.09 45.07 -17.46
C SER A 173 -17.62 44.00 -16.51
N ARG A 174 -17.08 42.78 -16.52
CA ARG A 174 -17.43 41.75 -15.51
C ARG A 174 -16.19 40.96 -15.12
N GLU A 175 -15.43 41.51 -14.17
CA GLU A 175 -14.65 40.67 -13.26
C GLU A 175 -15.64 39.84 -12.45
N VAL A 176 -15.91 38.63 -12.94
CA VAL A 176 -16.47 37.57 -12.11
C VAL A 176 -15.28 37.00 -11.36
N ASP A 177 -15.21 37.27 -10.06
CA ASP A 177 -14.28 36.62 -9.14
C ASP A 177 -14.61 35.12 -9.12
N PHE A 178 -13.92 34.37 -9.99
CA PHE A 178 -13.82 32.93 -9.89
C PHE A 178 -12.93 32.66 -8.68
N GLY A 179 -13.57 32.65 -7.51
CA GLY A 179 -12.90 32.36 -6.24
C GLY A 179 -11.94 31.19 -6.47
N SER A 180 -10.65 31.43 -6.22
CA SER A 180 -9.58 30.49 -6.44
C SER A 180 -9.92 29.18 -5.74
N GLY A 181 -10.49 28.22 -6.47
CA GLY A 181 -10.82 26.90 -5.96
C GLY A 181 -9.51 26.18 -5.66
N LYS A 182 -8.91 26.44 -4.50
CA LYS A 182 -7.83 25.62 -3.97
C LYS A 182 -8.34 24.19 -3.97
N MET A 183 -7.78 23.34 -4.83
CA MET A 183 -7.84 21.89 -4.65
C MET A 183 -7.56 21.62 -3.17
N SER A 184 -8.49 21.01 -2.46
CA SER A 184 -8.31 20.79 -1.03
C SER A 184 -7.13 19.84 -0.84
N ASN A 185 -6.13 20.22 -0.04
CA ASN A 185 -5.03 19.33 0.37
C ASN A 185 -5.51 18.27 1.39
N GLU A 186 -6.79 17.91 1.36
CA GLU A 186 -7.35 16.95 2.28
C GLU A 186 -6.94 15.54 1.87
N ILE A 187 -6.27 14.84 2.79
CA ILE A 187 -5.96 13.42 2.65
C ILE A 187 -7.25 12.62 2.82
N VAL A 188 -7.64 11.83 1.82
CA VAL A 188 -8.94 11.12 1.77
C VAL A 188 -8.81 9.60 1.81
N ASN A 189 -7.60 9.05 1.74
CA ASN A 189 -7.38 7.61 1.93
C ASN A 189 -5.99 7.25 2.46
N VAL A 190 -5.85 5.99 2.90
CA VAL A 190 -4.60 5.47 3.48
C VAL A 190 -3.43 5.43 2.48
N ARG A 191 -3.68 5.28 1.17
CA ARG A 191 -2.58 5.20 0.18
C ARG A 191 -1.89 6.55 -0.02
N GLU A 192 -2.61 7.66 0.13
CA GLU A 192 -2.02 9.00 0.05
C GLU A 192 -0.96 9.23 1.15
N TYR A 193 -1.14 8.64 2.33
CA TYR A 193 -0.11 8.70 3.39
C TYR A 193 1.21 8.06 2.97
N GLU A 194 1.19 7.04 2.12
CA GLU A 194 2.42 6.41 1.62
C GLU A 194 3.22 7.36 0.72
N ALA A 195 2.55 8.04 -0.21
CA ALA A 195 3.18 9.03 -1.08
C ALA A 195 3.72 10.22 -0.28
N LEU A 196 2.95 10.71 0.69
CA LEU A 196 3.37 11.81 1.57
C LEU A 196 4.53 11.39 2.49
N ALA A 197 4.53 10.15 3.00
CA ALA A 197 5.64 9.62 3.78
C ALA A 197 6.91 9.50 2.94
N LYS A 198 6.81 9.11 1.66
CA LYS A 198 7.95 9.09 0.72
C LYS A 198 8.58 10.46 0.53
N GLN A 199 7.75 11.51 0.46
CA GLN A 199 8.22 12.89 0.33
C GLN A 199 8.89 13.41 1.61
N LYS A 200 8.42 12.98 2.79
CA LYS A 200 8.86 13.52 4.09
C LYS A 200 10.04 12.76 4.70
N LEU A 201 10.12 11.45 4.50
CA LEU A 201 11.15 10.62 5.12
C LEU A 201 12.46 10.64 4.31
N PRO A 202 13.63 10.60 4.98
CA PRO A 202 14.88 10.27 4.30
C PRO A 202 14.75 8.94 3.54
N LYS A 203 15.28 8.88 2.32
CA LYS A 203 15.16 7.71 1.42
C LYS A 203 15.45 6.38 2.11
N MET A 204 16.54 6.31 2.89
CA MET A 204 16.92 5.10 3.62
C MET A 204 15.84 4.62 4.62
N PHE A 205 15.15 5.55 5.29
CA PHE A 205 14.11 5.22 6.27
C PHE A 205 12.78 4.91 5.59
N TYR A 206 12.43 5.66 4.53
CA TYR A 206 11.26 5.33 3.72
C TYR A 206 11.39 3.91 3.14
N ASP A 207 12.50 3.63 2.48
CA ASP A 207 12.77 2.34 1.85
C ASP A 207 12.77 1.19 2.87
N TYR A 208 13.30 1.41 4.08
CA TYR A 208 13.25 0.43 5.16
C TYR A 208 11.82 -0.02 5.48
N TYR A 209 10.86 0.91 5.48
CA TYR A 209 9.46 0.59 5.74
C TYR A 209 8.72 0.11 4.49
N ALA A 210 8.94 0.74 3.35
CA ALA A 210 8.15 0.52 2.14
C ALA A 210 8.48 -0.82 1.48
N THR A 211 9.75 -1.23 1.47
CA THR A 211 10.20 -2.31 0.60
C THR A 211 9.85 -3.72 1.10
N GLY A 212 9.85 -4.66 0.17
CA GLY A 212 9.71 -6.10 0.37
C GLY A 212 11.04 -6.84 0.17
N ALA A 213 10.97 -8.16 0.12
CA ALA A 213 12.11 -9.01 -0.26
C ALA A 213 12.25 -9.09 -1.79
N ASP A 214 13.50 -9.21 -2.26
CA ASP A 214 13.88 -9.47 -3.65
C ASP A 214 13.14 -8.58 -4.67
N ASP A 215 12.41 -9.17 -5.62
CA ASP A 215 11.67 -8.48 -6.68
C ASP A 215 10.38 -7.80 -6.18
N GLN A 216 10.06 -7.99 -4.89
CA GLN A 216 8.89 -7.47 -4.21
C GLN A 216 7.59 -7.93 -4.88
N TRP A 217 7.59 -9.14 -5.45
CA TRP A 217 6.42 -9.69 -6.13
C TRP A 217 5.27 -9.91 -5.13
N THR A 218 5.55 -10.56 -4.00
CA THR A 218 4.58 -10.79 -2.93
C THR A 218 4.06 -9.46 -2.34
N LEU A 219 4.87 -8.40 -2.37
CA LEU A 219 4.46 -7.09 -1.86
C LEU A 219 3.32 -6.49 -2.69
N ARG A 220 3.44 -6.58 -4.03
CA ARG A 220 2.38 -6.17 -4.97
C ARG A 220 1.19 -7.10 -4.86
N GLU A 221 1.45 -8.41 -4.85
CA GLU A 221 0.44 -9.46 -4.79
C GLU A 221 -0.45 -9.35 -3.54
N ASN A 222 0.13 -9.01 -2.37
CA ASN A 222 -0.62 -8.75 -1.14
C ASN A 222 -1.73 -7.68 -1.30
N ILE A 223 -1.54 -6.71 -2.19
CA ILE A 223 -2.53 -5.65 -2.46
C ILE A 223 -3.48 -6.10 -3.57
N GLU A 224 -2.95 -6.67 -4.65
CA GLU A 224 -3.72 -7.06 -5.83
C GLU A 224 -4.71 -8.20 -5.53
N ALA A 225 -4.36 -9.13 -4.63
CA ALA A 225 -5.21 -10.24 -4.24
C ALA A 225 -6.56 -9.82 -3.65
N PHE A 226 -6.62 -8.70 -2.93
CA PHE A 226 -7.90 -8.17 -2.47
C PHE A 226 -8.80 -7.76 -3.64
N ALA A 227 -8.25 -7.27 -4.75
CA ALA A 227 -9.04 -6.85 -5.92
C ALA A 227 -9.69 -8.03 -6.65
N ARG A 228 -9.12 -9.24 -6.54
CA ARG A 228 -9.68 -10.48 -7.10
C ARG A 228 -10.90 -11.01 -6.32
N ILE A 229 -11.18 -10.47 -5.14
CA ILE A 229 -12.34 -10.83 -4.32
C ILE A 229 -13.46 -9.79 -4.52
N ARG A 230 -14.62 -10.25 -4.97
CA ARG A 230 -15.80 -9.41 -5.22
C ARG A 230 -16.79 -9.50 -4.06
N ILE A 231 -17.28 -8.36 -3.58
CA ILE A 231 -18.31 -8.31 -2.54
C ILE A 231 -19.69 -8.52 -3.19
N ARG A 232 -20.52 -9.35 -2.54
CA ARG A 232 -21.90 -9.70 -2.92
C ARG A 232 -22.87 -9.12 -1.89
N PRO A 233 -23.28 -7.85 -2.05
CA PRO A 233 -24.08 -7.16 -1.05
C PRO A 233 -25.48 -7.74 -0.94
N ARG A 234 -26.07 -7.65 0.25
CA ARG A 234 -27.49 -7.90 0.50
C ARG A 234 -28.22 -6.55 0.50
N ILE A 235 -29.23 -6.44 -0.34
CA ILE A 235 -30.02 -5.21 -0.49
C ILE A 235 -31.26 -5.25 0.40
N MET A 236 -31.83 -4.08 0.69
CA MET A 236 -33.05 -3.93 1.50
C MET A 236 -32.90 -4.49 2.93
N VAL A 237 -31.72 -4.32 3.52
CA VAL A 237 -31.45 -4.61 4.94
C VAL A 237 -31.38 -3.28 5.69
N ASP A 238 -32.02 -3.20 6.85
CA ASP A 238 -31.96 -2.00 7.70
C ASP A 238 -30.58 -1.87 8.36
N VAL A 239 -29.77 -0.95 7.85
CA VAL A 239 -28.41 -0.64 8.33
C VAL A 239 -28.34 0.74 8.96
N SER A 240 -29.45 1.26 9.50
CA SER A 240 -29.48 2.57 10.16
C SER A 240 -28.55 2.65 11.38
N ASN A 241 -28.34 1.51 12.05
CA ASN A 241 -27.43 1.35 13.17
C ASN A 241 -26.46 0.21 12.87
N VAL A 242 -25.15 0.48 12.99
CA VAL A 242 -24.09 -0.51 12.76
C VAL A 242 -23.24 -0.67 14.01
N ASP A 243 -23.03 -1.91 14.45
CA ASP A 243 -22.11 -2.27 15.52
C ASP A 243 -20.87 -2.97 14.97
N MET A 244 -19.74 -2.28 14.98
CA MET A 244 -18.46 -2.84 14.52
C MET A 244 -17.70 -3.59 15.60
N SER A 245 -18.23 -3.64 16.83
CA SER A 245 -17.52 -4.25 17.95
C SER A 245 -17.39 -5.78 17.79
N THR A 246 -16.27 -6.30 18.29
CA THR A 246 -15.98 -7.73 18.28
C THR A 246 -15.24 -8.12 19.56
N GLU A 247 -15.06 -9.42 19.77
CA GLU A 247 -14.30 -9.97 20.89
C GLU A 247 -13.21 -10.90 20.37
N VAL A 248 -12.00 -10.71 20.89
CA VAL A 248 -10.83 -11.50 20.52
C VAL A 248 -10.05 -11.85 21.79
N LEU A 249 -9.80 -13.14 22.01
CA LEU A 249 -9.04 -13.65 23.16
C LEU A 249 -9.60 -13.15 24.51
N GLY A 250 -10.92 -13.00 24.62
CA GLY A 250 -11.59 -12.50 25.82
C GLY A 250 -11.60 -10.97 25.96
N PHE A 251 -11.14 -10.24 24.95
CA PHE A 251 -11.05 -8.78 24.97
C PHE A 251 -11.97 -8.14 23.94
N LYS A 252 -12.76 -7.16 24.39
CA LYS A 252 -13.65 -6.38 23.53
C LYS A 252 -12.88 -5.33 22.72
N LEU A 253 -13.13 -5.31 21.42
CA LEU A 253 -12.61 -4.37 20.42
C LEU A 253 -13.76 -3.50 19.89
N SER A 254 -13.53 -2.20 19.63
CA SER A 254 -14.54 -1.36 18.95
C SER A 254 -14.68 -1.66 17.46
N MET A 255 -13.63 -2.20 16.85
CA MET A 255 -13.61 -2.63 15.45
C MET A 255 -12.57 -3.74 15.24
N PRO A 256 -12.72 -4.61 14.23
CA PRO A 256 -11.83 -5.74 13.95
C PRO A 256 -10.50 -5.33 13.27
N ILE A 257 -9.95 -4.16 13.63
CA ILE A 257 -8.75 -3.57 13.04
C ILE A 257 -7.76 -3.27 14.15
N MET A 258 -6.56 -3.84 14.07
CA MET A 258 -5.49 -3.75 15.07
C MET A 258 -4.17 -3.26 14.44
N VAL A 259 -3.20 -2.87 15.26
CA VAL A 259 -1.89 -2.40 14.76
C VAL A 259 -0.87 -3.52 14.81
N ALA A 260 -0.29 -3.83 13.64
CA ALA A 260 0.73 -4.86 13.47
C ALA A 260 2.07 -4.44 14.10
N PRO A 261 2.92 -5.39 14.52
CA PRO A 261 4.25 -5.06 15.02
C PRO A 261 5.11 -4.52 13.88
N THR A 262 5.62 -3.31 14.06
CA THR A 262 6.56 -2.66 13.15
C THR A 262 7.77 -2.20 13.95
N GLY A 263 8.95 -2.66 13.55
CA GLY A 263 10.20 -2.33 14.22
C GLY A 263 10.62 -0.88 13.96
N HIS A 264 11.49 -0.38 14.83
CA HIS A 264 12.20 0.89 14.64
C HIS A 264 11.33 2.13 14.35
N GLN A 265 10.17 2.29 15.01
CA GLN A 265 9.21 3.37 14.72
C GLN A 265 9.77 4.80 14.91
N LYS A 266 10.87 4.99 15.64
CA LYS A 266 11.60 6.28 15.75
C LYS A 266 12.12 6.80 14.41
N LEU A 267 12.32 5.92 13.43
CA LEU A 267 12.79 6.37 12.10
C LEU A 267 11.69 7.09 11.31
N ALA A 268 10.42 6.89 11.68
CA ALA A 268 9.29 7.52 11.00
C ALA A 268 9.03 8.94 11.49
N HIS A 269 9.31 9.26 12.76
CA HIS A 269 8.89 10.52 13.36
C HIS A 269 10.05 11.18 14.12
N ASN A 270 10.51 12.34 13.61
CA ASN A 270 11.68 13.06 14.11
C ASN A 270 11.34 14.21 15.08
N GLU A 271 10.23 14.18 15.83
CA GLU A 271 10.02 15.20 16.86
C GLU A 271 10.93 14.99 18.07
N VAL A 272 12.17 15.46 17.93
CA VAL A 272 13.23 15.52 18.95
C VAL A 272 12.81 16.25 20.23
N LYS A 273 11.70 17.01 20.22
CA LYS A 273 11.28 17.89 21.31
C LYS A 273 10.37 17.23 22.35
N CYS A 274 9.68 16.15 22.01
CA CYS A 274 8.87 15.42 22.96
C CYS A 274 9.59 14.11 23.32
N ASN A 275 9.86 13.91 24.60
CA ASN A 275 10.30 12.62 25.18
C ASN A 275 9.24 11.49 25.02
N LEU A 276 8.29 11.65 24.10
CA LEU A 276 7.24 10.71 23.77
C LEU A 276 7.76 9.74 22.72
N VAL A 277 7.64 8.45 23.01
CA VAL A 277 8.11 7.37 22.15
C VAL A 277 7.03 7.02 21.13
N GLU A 278 7.36 6.62 19.92
CA GLU A 278 6.44 6.53 18.77
C GLU A 278 5.45 5.39 18.95
N SER A 279 5.92 4.29 19.54
CA SER A 279 5.05 3.22 20.01
C SER A 279 4.04 3.73 21.06
N THR A 280 4.41 4.74 21.86
CA THR A 280 3.52 5.39 22.82
C THR A 280 2.51 6.32 22.15
N ILE A 281 2.90 6.99 21.07
CA ILE A 281 2.00 7.81 20.24
C ILE A 281 0.90 6.93 19.66
N ILE A 282 1.28 5.81 19.04
CA ILE A 282 0.34 4.83 18.53
C ILE A 282 -0.56 4.34 19.66
N MET A 283 -0.01 3.96 20.81
CA MET A 283 -0.82 3.48 21.93
C MET A 283 -1.85 4.51 22.42
N ARG A 284 -1.49 5.80 22.48
CA ARG A 284 -2.43 6.89 22.81
C ARG A 284 -3.53 7.06 21.77
N CYS A 285 -3.21 6.84 20.50
CA CYS A 285 -4.22 6.85 19.43
C CYS A 285 -5.27 5.77 19.63
N LEU A 286 -4.85 4.60 20.13
CA LEU A 286 -5.70 3.42 20.35
C LEU A 286 -6.46 3.42 21.68
N GLY A 287 -6.45 4.53 22.43
CA GLY A 287 -6.85 4.65 23.84
C GLY A 287 -8.12 3.89 24.27
N PRO A 288 -8.41 3.81 25.57
CA PRO A 288 -9.39 2.87 26.14
C PRO A 288 -10.76 2.80 25.44
N SER A 289 -11.22 3.93 24.88
CA SER A 289 -12.48 4.06 24.14
C SER A 289 -12.52 3.27 22.82
N LEU A 290 -11.39 3.07 22.15
CA LEU A 290 -11.31 2.28 20.92
C LEU A 290 -11.11 0.79 21.24
N GLY A 291 -10.50 0.44 22.36
CA GLY A 291 -10.22 -0.95 22.71
C GLY A 291 -9.38 -1.69 21.68
N ILE A 292 -8.66 -0.97 20.79
CA ILE A 292 -7.85 -1.53 19.71
C ILE A 292 -6.49 -1.97 20.24
N PHE A 293 -5.98 -3.10 19.74
CA PHE A 293 -4.72 -3.67 20.21
C PHE A 293 -3.53 -3.10 19.42
N GLN A 294 -2.46 -2.80 20.14
CA GLN A 294 -1.14 -2.66 19.55
C GLN A 294 -0.34 -3.93 19.79
N VAL A 295 0.25 -4.49 18.74
CA VAL A 295 1.33 -5.45 18.89
C VAL A 295 2.65 -4.69 18.89
N LEU A 296 3.35 -4.64 20.02
CA LEU A 296 4.67 -4.01 20.13
C LEU A 296 5.74 -4.94 19.56
N SER A 297 6.60 -4.44 18.68
CA SER A 297 7.71 -5.23 18.13
C SER A 297 8.81 -5.48 19.16
N SER A 298 9.44 -6.65 19.12
CA SER A 298 10.71 -6.91 19.80
C SER A 298 11.80 -5.91 19.41
N SER A 299 11.76 -5.40 18.17
CA SER A 299 12.70 -4.41 17.62
C SER A 299 12.22 -2.95 17.80
N ALA A 300 11.32 -2.70 18.74
CA ALA A 300 10.89 -1.33 19.05
C ALA A 300 12.01 -0.52 19.72
N ASN A 301 12.06 0.79 19.43
CA ASN A 301 12.93 1.75 20.14
C ASN A 301 12.29 2.29 21.43
N SER A 302 11.33 1.55 21.97
CA SER A 302 10.57 1.85 23.18
C SER A 302 10.61 0.61 24.05
N THR A 303 10.79 0.80 25.35
CA THR A 303 10.69 -0.32 26.30
C THR A 303 9.23 -0.74 26.47
N LEU A 304 9.00 -2.01 26.82
CA LEU A 304 7.71 -2.55 27.24
C LEU A 304 7.06 -1.64 28.31
N GLU A 305 7.87 -1.21 29.28
CA GLU A 305 7.45 -0.41 30.42
C GLU A 305 7.04 1.01 30.01
N ASP A 306 7.75 1.64 29.08
CA ASP A 306 7.37 2.98 28.58
C ASP A 306 6.07 2.95 27.79
N VAL A 307 5.85 1.88 27.01
CA VAL A 307 4.57 1.69 26.30
C VAL A 307 3.44 1.42 27.30
N ALA A 308 3.69 0.66 28.37
CA ALA A 308 2.70 0.41 29.42
C ALA A 308 2.30 1.69 30.19
N LYS A 309 3.24 2.60 30.47
CA LYS A 309 3.00 3.88 31.16
C LYS A 309 2.04 4.83 30.43
N THR A 310 1.72 4.57 29.16
CA THR A 310 0.79 5.41 28.38
C THR A 310 -0.65 5.38 28.88
N GLY A 311 -1.00 4.38 29.71
CA GLY A 311 -2.31 4.26 30.33
C GLY A 311 -2.98 2.91 30.09
N PRO A 312 -4.27 2.77 30.41
CA PRO A 312 -5.02 1.55 30.13
C PRO A 312 -5.13 1.28 28.63
N GLY A 313 -5.07 0.01 28.25
CA GLY A 313 -5.22 -0.43 26.87
C GLY A 313 -4.60 -1.81 26.66
N ILE A 314 -4.99 -2.47 25.57
CA ILE A 314 -4.61 -3.87 25.31
C ILE A 314 -3.40 -3.88 24.39
N ARG A 315 -2.37 -4.61 24.83
CA ARG A 315 -1.06 -4.66 24.16
C ARG A 315 -0.62 -6.10 24.06
N PHE A 316 -0.22 -6.52 22.88
CA PHE A 316 0.48 -7.78 22.68
C PHE A 316 1.95 -7.50 22.41
N PHE A 317 2.81 -8.46 22.70
CA PHE A 317 4.26 -8.32 22.48
C PHE A 317 4.71 -9.32 21.42
N GLN A 318 5.19 -8.82 20.29
CA GLN A 318 5.79 -9.64 19.26
C GLN A 318 7.19 -10.06 19.68
N LEU A 319 7.45 -11.37 19.57
CA LEU A 319 8.68 -12.01 20.01
C LEU A 319 9.38 -12.70 18.84
N TYR A 320 10.67 -12.39 18.69
CA TYR A 320 11.62 -13.27 18.00
C TYR A 320 12.29 -14.18 19.02
N ILE A 321 12.57 -15.41 18.62
CA ILE A 321 13.40 -16.30 19.41
C ILE A 321 14.85 -16.05 19.04
N PHE A 322 15.57 -15.43 19.96
CA PHE A 322 17.01 -15.24 19.86
C PHE A 322 17.77 -16.41 20.50
N LYS A 323 19.03 -16.60 20.09
CA LYS A 323 19.92 -17.65 20.62
C LYS A 323 20.03 -17.60 22.15
N ASN A 324 20.05 -16.40 22.74
CA ASN A 324 20.03 -16.22 24.19
C ASN A 324 18.62 -16.46 24.78
N ARG A 325 18.32 -17.72 25.12
CA ARG A 325 17.01 -18.13 25.65
C ARG A 325 16.67 -17.55 27.01
N GLU A 326 17.67 -17.38 27.87
CA GLU A 326 17.48 -16.75 29.19
C GLU A 326 17.06 -15.28 29.04
N GLY A 327 17.71 -14.57 28.12
CA GLY A 327 17.37 -13.20 27.77
C GLY A 327 15.95 -13.07 27.22
N VAL A 328 15.56 -13.96 26.31
CA VAL A 328 14.18 -14.03 25.81
C VAL A 328 13.20 -14.27 26.95
N ALA A 329 13.48 -15.22 27.85
CA ALA A 329 12.60 -15.52 28.97
C ALA A 329 12.43 -14.32 29.93
N GLU A 330 13.49 -13.56 30.18
CA GLU A 330 13.39 -12.34 30.98
C GLU A 330 12.53 -11.27 30.31
N VAL A 331 12.66 -11.07 28.99
CA VAL A 331 11.81 -10.12 28.26
C VAL A 331 10.35 -10.54 28.25
N VAL A 332 10.05 -11.84 28.14
CA VAL A 332 8.68 -12.38 28.26
C VAL A 332 8.10 -12.07 29.65
N LYS A 333 8.86 -12.31 30.73
CA LYS A 333 8.44 -11.97 32.09
C LYS A 333 8.26 -10.46 32.28
N ARG A 334 9.09 -9.63 31.64
CA ARG A 334 8.91 -8.17 31.62
C ARG A 334 7.59 -7.77 30.95
N ALA A 335 7.24 -8.42 29.84
CA ALA A 335 5.98 -8.15 29.15
C ALA A 335 4.78 -8.48 30.04
N GLU A 336 4.80 -9.63 30.72
CA GLU A 336 3.79 -10.01 31.73
C GLU A 336 3.66 -8.96 32.84
N ARG A 337 4.79 -8.57 33.46
CA ARG A 337 4.81 -7.55 34.54
C ARG A 337 4.33 -6.18 34.06
N ALA A 338 4.59 -5.83 32.81
CA ALA A 338 4.13 -4.60 32.18
C ALA A 338 2.65 -4.66 31.75
N GLY A 339 1.96 -5.78 31.99
CA GLY A 339 0.51 -5.93 31.75
C GLY A 339 0.15 -6.23 30.30
N PHE A 340 1.11 -6.68 29.49
CA PHE A 340 0.82 -7.18 28.14
C PHE A 340 -0.07 -8.42 28.23
N LYS A 341 -0.90 -8.61 27.19
CA LYS A 341 -2.03 -9.54 27.20
C LYS A 341 -1.85 -10.77 26.32
N ALA A 342 -0.81 -10.79 25.48
CA ALA A 342 -0.43 -11.96 24.68
C ALA A 342 1.02 -11.82 24.18
N ILE A 343 1.62 -12.95 23.84
CA ILE A 343 2.88 -13.05 23.10
C ILE A 343 2.57 -13.43 21.66
N VAL A 344 3.14 -12.70 20.70
CA VAL A 344 3.04 -12.98 19.26
C VAL A 344 4.37 -13.53 18.79
N LEU A 345 4.52 -14.85 18.81
CA LEU A 345 5.72 -15.53 18.32
C LEU A 345 5.81 -15.42 16.80
N THR A 346 6.93 -14.93 16.28
CA THR A 346 7.18 -14.85 14.83
C THR A 346 7.91 -16.09 14.33
N GLY A 347 7.26 -16.88 13.49
CA GLY A 347 7.78 -18.14 12.93
C GLY A 347 8.33 -18.05 11.50
N ASP A 348 8.03 -16.97 10.76
CA ASP A 348 8.40 -16.78 9.34
C ASP A 348 9.80 -16.20 9.12
N SER A 349 10.60 -16.04 10.17
CA SER A 349 11.85 -15.29 10.14
C SER A 349 13.03 -16.02 10.81
N PRO A 350 13.38 -17.24 10.39
CA PRO A 350 14.58 -17.93 10.88
C PRO A 350 15.88 -17.24 10.41
N CYS A 351 15.80 -16.49 9.31
CA CYS A 351 16.78 -15.52 8.85
C CYS A 351 16.04 -14.26 8.37
N LEU A 352 16.76 -13.18 8.11
CA LEU A 352 16.15 -11.96 7.58
C LEU A 352 16.00 -12.05 6.06
N GLY A 353 14.85 -11.64 5.54
CA GLY A 353 14.63 -11.58 4.09
C GLY A 353 15.60 -10.61 3.39
N HIS A 354 15.89 -10.92 2.13
CA HIS A 354 16.81 -10.16 1.30
C HIS A 354 16.14 -8.89 0.77
N ARG A 355 16.32 -7.77 1.48
CA ARG A 355 15.69 -6.48 1.18
C ARG A 355 16.69 -5.59 0.45
N GLU A 356 16.66 -5.59 -0.89
CA GLU A 356 17.69 -4.96 -1.72
C GLU A 356 17.90 -3.47 -1.44
N ASN A 357 16.82 -2.72 -1.18
CA ASN A 357 16.95 -1.30 -0.89
C ASN A 357 17.71 -1.04 0.42
N ASP A 358 17.59 -1.90 1.43
CA ASP A 358 18.37 -1.78 2.66
C ASP A 358 19.87 -2.00 2.37
N ILE A 359 20.21 -2.87 1.41
CA ILE A 359 21.59 -3.11 0.99
C ILE A 359 22.11 -1.93 0.16
N LYS A 360 21.37 -1.49 -0.85
CA LYS A 360 21.71 -0.35 -1.72
C LYS A 360 21.89 0.95 -0.90
N ASN A 361 21.04 1.16 0.09
CA ASN A 361 21.13 2.32 0.98
C ASN A 361 22.15 2.14 2.12
N ARG A 362 22.77 0.96 2.25
CA ARG A 362 23.65 0.58 3.38
C ARG A 362 23.00 0.91 4.71
N PHE A 363 21.78 0.40 4.90
CA PHE A 363 20.94 0.71 6.05
C PHE A 363 21.72 0.51 7.35
N THR A 364 21.73 1.57 8.17
CA THR A 364 22.30 1.59 9.51
C THR A 364 21.33 2.27 10.46
N LEU A 365 21.24 1.76 11.69
CA LEU A 365 20.43 2.39 12.72
C LEU A 365 21.18 3.63 13.25
N PRO A 366 20.55 4.82 13.33
CA PRO A 366 21.16 5.99 13.95
C PRO A 366 21.70 5.70 15.35
N ALA A 367 22.87 6.24 15.69
CA ALA A 367 23.60 5.90 16.92
C ALA A 367 22.83 6.16 18.23
N HIS A 368 21.87 7.08 18.21
CA HIS A 368 21.01 7.39 19.37
C HIS A 368 19.81 6.44 19.52
N LEU A 369 19.64 5.49 18.59
CA LEU A 369 18.56 4.51 18.59
C LEU A 369 19.10 3.11 18.87
N THR A 370 18.36 2.36 19.69
CA THR A 370 18.66 0.98 20.06
C THR A 370 17.40 0.11 19.96
N ILE A 371 17.57 -1.21 20.10
CA ILE A 371 16.47 -2.15 20.37
C ILE A 371 16.26 -2.18 21.89
N SER A 372 15.43 -1.28 22.39
CA SER A 372 15.37 -0.94 23.82
C SER A 372 14.94 -2.10 24.72
N ASN A 373 14.22 -3.08 24.19
CA ASN A 373 13.78 -4.24 24.97
C ASN A 373 14.93 -5.24 25.25
N PHE A 374 15.96 -5.25 24.42
CA PHE A 374 17.08 -6.21 24.49
C PHE A 374 18.43 -5.55 24.76
N GLU A 375 18.47 -4.24 25.04
CA GLU A 375 19.70 -3.47 25.23
C GLU A 375 20.65 -4.05 26.31
N LYS A 376 20.11 -4.70 27.34
CA LYS A 376 20.91 -5.35 28.39
C LYS A 376 21.35 -6.78 28.06
N ILE A 377 20.91 -7.32 26.93
CA ILE A 377 20.90 -8.75 26.61
C ILE A 377 21.60 -9.04 25.27
N SER A 378 21.64 -8.07 24.35
CA SER A 378 22.33 -8.17 23.06
C SER A 378 23.31 -7.03 22.86
N ASP A 379 24.43 -7.31 22.17
CA ASP A 379 25.38 -6.28 21.77
C ASP A 379 24.79 -5.44 20.63
N SER A 380 24.27 -4.27 21.00
CA SER A 380 23.65 -3.33 20.08
C SER A 380 24.64 -2.62 19.14
N SER A 381 25.96 -2.76 19.37
CA SER A 381 26.99 -2.16 18.51
C SER A 381 26.94 -2.70 17.07
N ILE A 382 26.47 -3.93 16.88
CA ILE A 382 26.29 -4.55 15.56
C ILE A 382 25.31 -3.74 14.69
N LEU A 383 24.27 -3.15 15.28
CA LEU A 383 23.26 -2.34 14.57
C LEU A 383 23.83 -1.02 14.03
N GLN A 384 24.98 -0.60 14.56
CA GLN A 384 25.71 0.62 14.19
C GLN A 384 26.94 0.32 13.31
N SER A 385 27.25 -0.96 13.08
CA SER A 385 28.39 -1.37 12.27
C SER A 385 28.17 -1.04 10.79
N LYS A 386 29.19 -0.48 10.15
CA LYS A 386 29.22 -0.27 8.70
C LYS A 386 29.83 -1.51 8.05
N SER A 387 29.00 -2.29 7.36
CA SER A 387 29.44 -3.44 6.57
C SER A 387 28.87 -3.33 5.15
N ASP A 388 29.31 -4.19 4.23
CA ASP A 388 28.71 -4.27 2.88
C ASP A 388 27.25 -4.75 2.90
N LYS A 389 26.80 -5.35 4.03
CA LYS A 389 25.42 -5.76 4.28
C LYS A 389 24.68 -4.73 5.14
N SER A 390 23.34 -4.75 5.06
CA SER A 390 22.47 -4.01 5.99
C SER A 390 22.75 -4.40 7.45
N SER A 391 22.84 -3.42 8.37
CA SER A 391 23.15 -3.69 9.78
C SER A 391 22.06 -4.53 10.48
N LEU A 392 20.82 -4.49 9.97
CA LEU A 392 19.74 -5.36 10.44
C LEU A 392 19.97 -6.82 10.06
N ALA A 393 20.49 -7.08 8.86
CA ALA A 393 20.83 -8.43 8.43
C ALA A 393 21.96 -9.00 9.28
N ALA A 394 23.01 -8.21 9.52
CA ALA A 394 24.10 -8.59 10.41
C ALA A 394 23.62 -8.87 11.85
N PHE A 395 22.73 -8.02 12.39
CA PHE A 395 22.13 -8.26 13.70
C PHE A 395 21.30 -9.55 13.72
N ALA A 396 20.45 -9.77 12.72
CA ALA A 396 19.62 -10.96 12.58
C ALA A 396 20.48 -12.24 12.52
N ASP A 397 21.49 -12.29 11.65
CA ASP A 397 22.42 -13.43 11.53
C ASP A 397 23.11 -13.76 12.87
N SER A 398 23.43 -12.73 13.65
CA SER A 398 24.09 -12.90 14.94
C SER A 398 23.13 -13.39 16.05
N GLN A 399 21.91 -12.85 16.12
CA GLN A 399 21.02 -13.04 17.27
C GLN A 399 19.87 -14.02 17.05
N ILE A 400 19.29 -14.09 15.85
CA ILE A 400 18.12 -14.94 15.56
C ILE A 400 18.54 -16.40 15.57
N ASP A 401 17.74 -17.23 16.22
CA ASP A 401 17.92 -18.68 16.24
C ASP A 401 17.21 -19.31 15.03
N SER A 402 17.96 -19.76 14.05
CA SER A 402 17.42 -20.40 12.85
C SER A 402 17.05 -21.88 13.08
N SER A 403 17.29 -22.43 14.27
CA SER A 403 17.01 -23.83 14.62
C SER A 403 15.64 -24.04 15.29
N ILE A 404 14.82 -22.99 15.34
CA ILE A 404 13.50 -23.04 15.96
C ILE A 404 12.59 -24.07 15.30
N THR A 405 11.78 -24.73 16.12
CA THR A 405 10.78 -25.71 15.70
C THR A 405 9.49 -25.52 16.50
N TRP A 406 8.44 -26.29 16.22
CA TRP A 406 7.21 -26.27 17.01
C TRP A 406 7.41 -26.56 18.51
N LYS A 407 8.55 -27.15 18.91
CA LYS A 407 8.93 -27.32 20.33
C LYS A 407 9.02 -25.99 21.09
N GLU A 408 9.26 -24.89 20.37
CA GLU A 408 9.35 -23.57 20.97
C GLU A 408 8.03 -23.08 21.56
N VAL A 409 6.90 -23.53 21.02
CA VAL A 409 5.58 -23.23 21.59
C VAL A 409 5.48 -23.86 22.98
N ALA A 410 5.91 -25.11 23.14
CA ALA A 410 5.92 -25.80 24.43
C ALA A 410 6.90 -25.14 25.42
N TRP A 411 8.08 -24.73 24.96
CA TRP A 411 9.03 -23.99 25.78
C TRP A 411 8.46 -22.65 26.26
N LEU A 412 7.87 -21.85 25.36
CA LEU A 412 7.22 -20.58 25.71
C LEU A 412 6.10 -20.79 26.72
N ARG A 413 5.26 -21.81 26.52
CA ARG A 413 4.18 -22.13 27.46
C ARG A 413 4.73 -22.51 28.85
N GLY A 414 5.93 -23.07 28.92
CA GLY A 414 6.60 -23.36 30.20
C GLY A 414 7.10 -22.12 30.96
N ILE A 415 7.19 -20.95 30.31
CA ILE A 415 7.72 -19.71 30.91
C ILE A 415 6.71 -18.56 31.00
N THR A 416 5.56 -18.65 30.34
CA THR A 416 4.50 -17.64 30.39
C THR A 416 3.10 -18.27 30.43
N SER A 417 2.19 -17.58 31.11
CA SER A 417 0.76 -17.91 31.15
C SER A 417 -0.06 -17.11 30.13
N LEU A 418 0.56 -16.16 29.44
CA LEU A 418 -0.12 -15.35 28.43
C LEU A 418 -0.54 -16.21 27.23
N PRO A 419 -1.63 -15.83 26.55
CA PRO A 419 -1.95 -16.35 25.23
C PRO A 419 -0.76 -16.23 24.27
N ILE A 420 -0.50 -17.28 23.49
CA ILE A 420 0.56 -17.34 22.49
C ILE A 420 -0.08 -17.37 21.11
N LEU A 421 0.16 -16.34 20.30
CA LEU A 421 -0.23 -16.32 18.89
C LEU A 421 1.01 -16.65 18.05
N ILE A 422 0.86 -17.54 17.06
CA ILE A 422 1.90 -17.76 16.05
C ILE A 422 1.64 -16.86 14.84
N LYS A 423 2.66 -16.10 14.43
CA LYS A 423 2.63 -15.21 13.28
C LYS A 423 3.56 -15.72 12.20
N GLY A 424 3.09 -15.72 10.96
CA GLY A 424 3.89 -16.17 9.81
C GLY A 424 3.39 -17.44 9.14
N VAL A 425 2.16 -17.88 9.46
CA VAL A 425 1.58 -19.12 8.90
C VAL A 425 0.96 -18.81 7.55
N LEU A 426 1.33 -19.57 6.52
CA LEU A 426 0.84 -19.41 5.14
C LEU A 426 0.24 -20.69 4.55
N THR A 427 0.19 -21.78 5.31
CA THR A 427 -0.27 -23.10 4.86
C THR A 427 -1.23 -23.72 5.86
N GLY A 428 -2.16 -24.54 5.37
CA GLY A 428 -3.06 -25.33 6.20
C GLY A 428 -2.32 -26.36 7.06
N GLU A 429 -1.21 -26.91 6.57
CA GLU A 429 -0.36 -27.85 7.31
C GLU A 429 0.25 -27.21 8.56
N ASP A 430 0.85 -26.03 8.43
CA ASP A 430 1.42 -25.32 9.58
C ASP A 430 0.33 -24.78 10.50
N ALA A 431 -0.85 -24.44 9.98
CA ALA A 431 -1.99 -24.10 10.81
C ALA A 431 -2.46 -25.30 11.66
N ALA A 432 -2.48 -26.50 11.09
CA ALA A 432 -2.81 -27.71 11.83
C ALA A 432 -1.75 -28.04 12.91
N LEU A 433 -0.46 -27.88 12.58
CA LEU A 433 0.65 -28.04 13.53
C LEU A 433 0.62 -27.00 14.65
N ALA A 434 0.29 -25.75 14.33
CA ALA A 434 0.13 -24.69 15.32
C ALA A 434 -0.94 -25.05 16.35
N VAL A 435 -2.12 -25.49 15.88
CA VAL A 435 -3.19 -25.89 16.79
C VAL A 435 -2.79 -27.13 17.61
N HIS A 436 -2.14 -28.12 16.99
CA HIS A 436 -1.63 -29.29 17.71
C HIS A 436 -0.59 -28.91 18.79
N SER A 437 0.22 -27.89 18.53
CA SER A 437 1.23 -27.37 19.45
C SER A 437 0.64 -26.52 20.58
N GLY A 438 -0.66 -26.23 20.54
CA GLY A 438 -1.37 -25.53 21.61
C GLY A 438 -1.17 -24.01 21.61
N VAL A 439 -1.02 -23.38 20.45
CA VAL A 439 -1.13 -21.91 20.34
C VAL A 439 -2.57 -21.47 20.65
N ASP A 440 -2.76 -20.21 21.02
CA ASP A 440 -4.06 -19.58 21.32
C ASP A 440 -4.62 -18.75 20.16
N GLY A 441 -3.84 -18.59 19.08
CA GLY A 441 -4.26 -17.89 17.86
C GLY A 441 -3.22 -17.97 16.75
N ILE A 442 -3.66 -17.72 15.52
CA ILE A 442 -2.80 -17.76 14.32
C ILE A 442 -2.92 -16.43 13.59
N ILE A 443 -1.81 -15.84 13.18
CA ILE A 443 -1.77 -14.67 12.31
C ILE A 443 -1.24 -15.11 10.94
N VAL A 444 -2.14 -15.14 9.95
CA VAL A 444 -1.81 -15.34 8.54
C VAL A 444 -1.02 -14.13 8.07
N SER A 445 0.26 -14.34 7.81
CA SER A 445 1.24 -13.27 7.62
C SER A 445 2.37 -13.78 6.73
N ASN A 446 2.76 -12.98 5.74
CA ASN A 446 4.03 -13.13 5.01
C ASN A 446 5.01 -12.01 5.40
N HIS A 447 4.90 -11.53 6.63
CA HIS A 447 5.71 -10.44 7.18
C HIS A 447 5.59 -9.12 6.40
N GLY A 448 4.43 -8.89 5.79
CA GLY A 448 4.25 -7.77 4.86
C GLY A 448 5.13 -7.89 3.60
N ALA A 449 5.36 -9.12 3.12
CA ALA A 449 6.20 -9.47 1.98
C ALA A 449 7.69 -9.13 2.12
N ARG A 450 8.25 -9.28 3.32
CA ARG A 450 9.62 -8.86 3.65
C ARG A 450 10.59 -10.01 3.91
N GLN A 451 10.10 -11.23 3.85
CA GLN A 451 10.84 -12.45 4.18
C GLN A 451 11.16 -13.23 2.92
N LEU A 452 10.35 -14.24 2.57
CA LEU A 452 10.47 -14.98 1.31
C LEU A 452 9.58 -14.32 0.25
N ASP A 453 10.14 -13.93 -0.90
CA ASP A 453 9.36 -13.46 -2.05
C ASP A 453 8.74 -14.64 -2.83
N TYR A 454 7.74 -14.36 -3.66
CA TYR A 454 6.92 -15.36 -4.38
C TYR A 454 6.08 -16.30 -3.49
N VAL A 455 5.96 -15.99 -2.19
CA VAL A 455 4.91 -16.59 -1.35
C VAL A 455 3.55 -15.98 -1.70
N PRO A 456 2.43 -16.69 -1.47
CA PRO A 456 1.11 -16.18 -1.79
C PRO A 456 0.76 -14.93 -0.96
N ALA A 457 -0.18 -14.13 -1.48
CA ALA A 457 -0.85 -13.12 -0.66
C ALA A 457 -1.54 -13.78 0.53
N THR A 458 -1.50 -13.12 1.68
CA THR A 458 -2.12 -13.62 2.91
C THR A 458 -3.63 -13.86 2.77
N ILE A 459 -4.31 -13.00 2.01
CA ILE A 459 -5.76 -13.15 1.76
C ILE A 459 -6.08 -14.38 0.90
N SER A 460 -5.16 -14.79 0.02
CA SER A 460 -5.34 -15.95 -0.88
C SER A 460 -5.27 -17.28 -0.13
N VAL A 461 -4.52 -17.35 0.97
CA VAL A 461 -4.37 -18.56 1.80
C VAL A 461 -5.22 -18.55 3.07
N LEU A 462 -5.89 -17.43 3.36
CA LEU A 462 -6.67 -17.26 4.60
C LEU A 462 -7.76 -18.34 4.76
N GLU A 463 -8.52 -18.60 3.70
CA GLU A 463 -9.64 -19.56 3.76
C GLU A 463 -9.15 -21.00 4.01
N GLU A 464 -8.04 -21.40 3.40
CA GLU A 464 -7.39 -22.71 3.65
C GLU A 464 -6.98 -22.84 5.12
N ILE A 465 -6.32 -21.82 5.67
CA ILE A 465 -5.88 -21.81 7.06
C ILE A 465 -7.07 -21.83 8.03
N VAL A 466 -8.10 -21.04 7.77
CA VAL A 466 -9.34 -21.04 8.59
C VAL A 466 -9.97 -22.44 8.60
N GLN A 467 -10.02 -23.13 7.46
CA GLN A 467 -10.51 -24.50 7.37
C GLN A 467 -9.65 -25.48 8.16
N ALA A 468 -8.32 -25.41 8.04
CA ALA A 468 -7.40 -26.28 8.80
C ALA A 468 -7.47 -26.06 10.32
N VAL A 469 -7.70 -24.82 10.75
CA VAL A 469 -7.90 -24.48 12.16
C VAL A 469 -9.21 -25.03 12.70
N GLY A 470 -10.26 -25.04 11.89
CA GLY A 470 -11.55 -25.64 12.26
C GLY A 470 -12.20 -24.97 13.46
N GLY A 471 -12.02 -23.65 13.62
CA GLY A 471 -12.60 -22.86 14.71
C GLY A 471 -12.00 -23.09 16.10
N ARG A 472 -10.90 -23.83 16.22
CA ARG A 472 -10.26 -24.15 17.52
C ARG A 472 -9.59 -22.93 18.17
N VAL A 473 -9.05 -22.02 17.36
CA VAL A 473 -8.43 -20.76 17.79
C VAL A 473 -8.78 -19.65 16.79
N PRO A 474 -8.78 -18.36 17.19
CA PRO A 474 -8.97 -17.26 16.27
C PRO A 474 -7.84 -17.18 15.24
N VAL A 475 -8.21 -16.87 14.00
CA VAL A 475 -7.29 -16.64 12.87
C VAL A 475 -7.34 -15.16 12.52
N PHE A 476 -6.19 -14.51 12.42
CA PHE A 476 -6.05 -13.11 12.01
C PHE A 476 -5.32 -13.02 10.69
N LEU A 477 -5.37 -11.85 10.07
CA LEU A 477 -4.62 -11.56 8.85
C LEU A 477 -3.85 -10.25 8.95
N ASP A 478 -2.62 -10.23 8.44
CA ASP A 478 -1.91 -9.01 8.07
C ASP A 478 -1.46 -9.06 6.61
N GLY A 479 -0.81 -8.00 6.12
CA GLY A 479 -0.35 -7.90 4.73
C GLY A 479 -1.41 -7.33 3.79
N GLY A 480 -1.05 -6.29 3.03
CA GLY A 480 -1.92 -5.76 1.97
C GLY A 480 -3.13 -4.91 2.37
N VAL A 481 -3.66 -5.01 3.60
CA VAL A 481 -4.85 -4.27 4.04
C VAL A 481 -4.64 -2.74 3.94
N ARG A 482 -5.43 -2.06 3.10
CA ARG A 482 -5.39 -0.60 2.88
C ARG A 482 -6.76 0.08 2.85
N ARG A 483 -7.84 -0.70 2.74
CA ARG A 483 -9.21 -0.20 2.68
C ARG A 483 -10.12 -0.90 3.67
N GLY A 484 -11.21 -0.25 4.07
CA GLY A 484 -12.29 -0.88 4.84
C GLY A 484 -12.90 -2.11 4.15
N THR A 485 -12.95 -2.11 2.81
CA THR A 485 -13.38 -3.29 2.03
C THR A 485 -12.42 -4.48 2.13
N ASP A 486 -11.13 -4.24 2.38
CA ASP A 486 -10.14 -5.31 2.57
C ASP A 486 -10.40 -6.01 3.90
N VAL A 487 -10.70 -5.23 4.95
CA VAL A 487 -11.13 -5.73 6.27
C VAL A 487 -12.37 -6.60 6.12
N PHE A 488 -13.39 -6.11 5.41
CA PHE A 488 -14.63 -6.84 5.16
C PHE A 488 -14.37 -8.18 4.46
N LYS A 489 -13.53 -8.20 3.42
CA LYS A 489 -13.17 -9.42 2.68
C LYS A 489 -12.46 -10.43 3.57
N ALA A 490 -11.50 -10.00 4.39
CA ALA A 490 -10.80 -10.89 5.32
C ALA A 490 -11.76 -11.52 6.34
N LEU A 491 -12.67 -10.72 6.93
CA LEU A 491 -13.69 -11.21 7.85
C LEU A 491 -14.64 -12.20 7.18
N ALA A 492 -15.05 -11.93 5.94
CA ALA A 492 -15.92 -12.84 5.18
C ALA A 492 -15.24 -14.18 4.87
N LEU A 493 -13.91 -14.21 4.72
CA LEU A 493 -13.12 -15.43 4.59
C LEU A 493 -12.79 -16.10 5.93
N GLY A 494 -13.26 -15.56 7.05
CA GLY A 494 -13.19 -16.19 8.37
C GLY A 494 -12.08 -15.69 9.29
N ALA A 495 -11.41 -14.58 8.96
CA ALA A 495 -10.55 -13.90 9.93
C ALA A 495 -11.40 -13.37 11.11
N ALA A 496 -10.86 -13.40 12.32
CA ALA A 496 -11.42 -12.75 13.51
C ALA A 496 -11.12 -11.24 13.55
N GLY A 497 -10.13 -10.80 12.79
CA GLY A 497 -9.73 -9.41 12.64
C GLY A 497 -8.45 -9.28 11.82
N VAL A 498 -8.07 -8.04 11.52
CA VAL A 498 -6.88 -7.75 10.72
C VAL A 498 -5.90 -6.85 11.45
N PHE A 499 -4.61 -6.97 11.10
CA PHE A 499 -3.57 -6.06 11.55
C PHE A 499 -3.07 -5.17 10.41
N VAL A 500 -2.85 -3.88 10.71
CA VAL A 500 -2.26 -2.90 9.77
C VAL A 500 -0.89 -2.45 10.26
N GLY A 501 0.13 -2.55 9.39
CA GLY A 501 1.51 -2.15 9.68
C GLY A 501 1.87 -0.82 9.02
N ARG A 502 2.36 -0.88 7.78
CA ARG A 502 2.83 0.29 6.99
C ARG A 502 1.90 1.51 7.03
N PRO A 503 0.56 1.39 6.86
CA PRO A 503 -0.37 2.52 7.01
C PRO A 503 -0.16 3.37 8.27
N VAL A 504 0.04 2.72 9.41
CA VAL A 504 0.20 3.39 10.70
C VAL A 504 1.54 4.13 10.75
N VAL A 505 2.61 3.50 10.23
CA VAL A 505 3.94 4.11 10.15
C VAL A 505 3.94 5.31 9.20
N TYR A 506 3.21 5.25 8.09
CA TYR A 506 3.08 6.38 7.18
C TYR A 506 2.26 7.53 7.79
N GLY A 507 1.16 7.22 8.47
CA GLY A 507 0.43 8.22 9.26
C GLY A 507 1.31 8.90 10.30
N LEU A 508 2.07 8.10 11.04
CA LEU A 508 3.05 8.56 12.02
C LEU A 508 4.11 9.46 11.38
N ALA A 509 4.62 9.10 10.19
CA ALA A 509 5.63 9.90 9.51
C ALA A 509 5.10 11.26 9.07
N VAL A 510 3.90 11.29 8.48
CA VAL A 510 3.32 12.49 7.89
C VAL A 510 2.88 13.49 8.96
N ASP A 511 2.13 13.08 9.97
CA ASP A 511 1.54 14.01 10.96
C ASP A 511 1.57 13.46 12.41
N GLY A 512 2.49 12.56 12.73
CA GLY A 512 2.65 12.05 14.10
C GLY A 512 1.37 11.39 14.62
N GLU A 513 0.94 11.79 15.82
CA GLU A 513 -0.30 11.29 16.44
C GLU A 513 -1.54 11.56 15.58
N ALA A 514 -1.64 12.76 15.00
CA ALA A 514 -2.80 13.15 14.20
C ALA A 514 -2.92 12.29 12.94
N GLY A 515 -1.79 11.97 12.29
CA GLY A 515 -1.76 11.10 11.12
C GLY A 515 -2.15 9.67 11.44
N VAL A 516 -1.67 9.11 12.56
CA VAL A 516 -2.10 7.77 13.03
C VAL A 516 -3.61 7.75 13.30
N ARG A 517 -4.15 8.75 14.01
CA ARG A 517 -5.60 8.87 14.28
C ARG A 517 -6.40 8.95 12.98
N LYS A 518 -5.93 9.73 12.00
CA LYS A 518 -6.61 9.88 10.72
C LYS A 518 -6.59 8.60 9.89
N VAL A 519 -5.47 7.86 9.85
CA VAL A 519 -5.40 6.54 9.20
C VAL A 519 -6.39 5.55 9.80
N LEU A 520 -6.42 5.44 11.14
CA LEU A 520 -7.34 4.52 11.81
C LEU A 520 -8.80 4.94 11.62
N LYS A 521 -9.08 6.25 11.65
CA LYS A 521 -10.42 6.78 11.36
C LYS A 521 -10.87 6.49 9.93
N MET A 522 -10.01 6.64 8.93
CA MET A 522 -10.36 6.31 7.54
C MET A 522 -10.69 4.82 7.40
N LEU A 523 -9.89 3.93 8.00
CA LEU A 523 -10.17 2.50 7.96
C LEU A 523 -11.48 2.15 8.68
N HIS A 524 -11.75 2.79 9.81
CA HIS A 524 -13.01 2.69 10.54
C HIS A 524 -14.20 3.10 9.65
N ASP A 525 -14.18 4.33 9.12
CA ASP A 525 -15.29 4.90 8.36
C ASP A 525 -15.52 4.13 7.05
N GLU A 526 -14.45 3.73 6.35
CA GLU A 526 -14.56 2.90 5.15
C GLU A 526 -15.13 1.51 5.47
N PHE A 527 -14.78 0.91 6.62
CA PHE A 527 -15.30 -0.39 7.02
C PHE A 527 -16.78 -0.30 7.42
N GLU A 528 -17.19 0.76 8.12
CA GLU A 528 -18.59 1.04 8.43
C GLU A 528 -19.42 1.17 7.14
N VAL A 529 -18.92 1.90 6.14
CA VAL A 529 -19.55 2.01 4.83
C VAL A 529 -19.63 0.65 4.14
N ALA A 530 -18.57 -0.16 4.19
CA ALA A 530 -18.57 -1.50 3.62
C ALA A 530 -19.62 -2.42 4.28
N LEU A 531 -19.80 -2.35 5.59
CA LEU A 531 -20.86 -3.06 6.33
C LEU A 531 -22.25 -2.62 5.85
N LYS A 532 -22.52 -1.31 5.87
CA LYS A 532 -23.82 -0.74 5.45
C LYS A 532 -24.18 -1.15 4.03
N LEU A 533 -23.26 -0.95 3.08
CA LEU A 533 -23.49 -1.26 1.67
C LEU A 533 -23.53 -2.75 1.38
N SER A 534 -23.00 -3.59 2.27
CA SER A 534 -23.11 -5.05 2.16
C SER A 534 -24.37 -5.63 2.80
N GLY A 535 -25.15 -4.80 3.52
CA GLY A 535 -26.33 -5.25 4.24
C GLY A 535 -25.99 -6.01 5.52
N CYS A 536 -24.92 -5.60 6.22
CA CYS A 536 -24.49 -6.15 7.50
C CYS A 536 -24.60 -5.08 8.58
N CYS A 537 -25.32 -5.38 9.66
CA CYS A 537 -25.54 -4.44 10.76
C CYS A 537 -24.53 -4.64 11.89
N GLN A 538 -23.87 -5.80 11.92
CA GLN A 538 -22.81 -6.11 12.88
C GLN A 538 -21.73 -7.00 12.25
N VAL A 539 -20.54 -7.06 12.85
CA VAL A 539 -19.41 -7.87 12.33
C VAL A 539 -19.80 -9.35 12.15
N GLN A 540 -20.62 -9.88 13.04
CA GLN A 540 -21.07 -11.28 13.02
C GLN A 540 -21.97 -11.60 11.83
N ASP A 541 -22.56 -10.58 11.18
CA ASP A 541 -23.37 -10.76 9.98
C ASP A 541 -22.51 -11.02 8.74
N ILE A 542 -21.22 -10.67 8.78
CA ILE A 542 -20.30 -10.91 7.67
C ILE A 542 -20.10 -12.43 7.53
N LYS A 543 -20.64 -12.98 6.44
CA LYS A 543 -20.52 -14.40 6.07
C LYS A 543 -19.72 -14.57 4.78
N ARG A 544 -19.14 -15.76 4.59
CA ARG A 544 -18.49 -16.19 3.34
C ARG A 544 -19.30 -15.97 2.07
N SER A 545 -20.63 -16.02 2.16
CA SER A 545 -21.54 -15.76 1.03
C SER A 545 -21.55 -14.31 0.53
N HIS A 546 -21.03 -13.35 1.32
CA HIS A 546 -20.86 -11.95 0.95
C HIS A 546 -19.63 -11.71 0.09
N VAL A 547 -18.80 -12.72 -0.17
CA VAL A 547 -17.68 -12.61 -1.10
C VAL A 547 -17.72 -13.71 -2.14
N TRP A 548 -17.18 -13.40 -3.31
CA TRP A 548 -16.91 -14.34 -4.38
C TRP A 548 -15.43 -14.24 -4.75
N THR A 549 -14.76 -15.38 -4.79
CA THR A 549 -13.35 -15.52 -5.15
C THR A 549 -13.20 -16.21 -6.50
N GLU A 550 -12.03 -16.14 -7.12
CA GLU A 550 -11.77 -16.81 -8.41
C GLU A 550 -11.83 -18.34 -8.32
N ASN A 551 -11.60 -18.91 -7.13
CA ASN A 551 -11.69 -20.34 -6.88
C ASN A 551 -13.13 -20.81 -6.66
N ASP A 552 -14.10 -19.90 -6.49
CA ASP A 552 -15.49 -20.28 -6.31
C ASP A 552 -16.05 -20.81 -7.63
N PRO A 553 -16.60 -22.05 -7.65
CA PRO A 553 -17.20 -22.58 -8.87
C PRO A 553 -18.29 -21.62 -9.33
N LEU A 554 -18.35 -21.35 -10.64
CA LEU A 554 -19.49 -20.68 -11.25
C LEU A 554 -20.74 -21.45 -10.81
N ARG A 555 -21.50 -20.90 -9.85
CA ARG A 555 -22.77 -21.47 -9.44
C ARG A 555 -23.65 -21.51 -10.68
N ARG A 556 -23.67 -22.63 -11.39
CA ARG A 556 -24.80 -22.98 -12.25
C ARG A 556 -25.98 -23.05 -11.31
N SER A 557 -26.80 -22.01 -11.31
CA SER A 557 -28.00 -21.97 -10.51
C SER A 557 -28.83 -23.21 -10.85
N LYS A 558 -29.02 -24.09 -9.86
CA LYS A 558 -30.26 -24.85 -9.77
C LYS A 558 -31.32 -23.84 -9.32
N LEU A 559 -31.80 -23.05 -10.26
CA LEU A 559 -33.06 -22.31 -10.15
C LEU A 559 -34.11 -23.14 -10.87
#